data_AF-A0A7C7NHZ3-F1
#
_entry.id   AF-A0A7C7NHZ3-F1
#
_cell.length_a   1.000
_cell.length_b   1.000
_cell.length_c   1.000
_cell.angle_alpha   90.00
_cell.angle_beta   90.00
_cell.angle_gamma   90.00
#
_symmetry.space_group_name_H-M   'P 1'
#
loop_
_entity.id
_entity.type
_entity.pdbx_description
1 polymer ?
#
loop_
_entity_poly.entity_id
_entity_poly.type
_entity_poly.pdbx_seq_one_letter_code
_entity_poly.pdbx_strand_id
1 'polypeptide(L)'
;MNISELTKRAIQKISKQGEAITPLLFFDTFCREARIHKVSVEDCELIKNYIEKLDPEFRKEAQRHNIRNIREFLSYLTSSLNRLNQNHLAKRHNSLLSLVNKIIDAVSLIDNRELEHLTGRTNALLNRSHTAENLDEMAREWSRFAFEYKRDKNREKLSKFVPIEPQDDLDSLIDKIIPLLEREKDLRDTTKLVDLVMKSAVPSLVSFDDREFKNLQKELQEEPDKIYQPETQEKIDRFHDRRIELDRREEEIAINEAKQAIDSFVDEV
;
A
#
# COMPACT_ATOMS: atom_id res chain seq x y z
N MET A 1 -33.10 -43.12 -52.75
CA MET A 1 -31.88 -42.33 -52.81
C MET A 1 -30.71 -43.25 -52.52
N ASN A 2 -29.97 -43.65 -53.55
CA ASN A 2 -28.73 -44.43 -53.41
C ASN A 2 -27.49 -43.57 -53.74
N ILE A 3 -26.29 -44.10 -53.51
CA ILE A 3 -25.03 -43.37 -53.74
C ILE A 3 -24.91 -42.91 -55.21
N SER A 4 -25.32 -43.74 -56.16
CA SER A 4 -25.28 -43.42 -57.60
C SER A 4 -26.19 -42.23 -57.95
N GLU A 5 -27.40 -42.17 -57.37
CA GLU A 5 -28.34 -41.07 -57.53
C GLU A 5 -27.82 -39.76 -56.90
N LEU A 6 -27.17 -39.85 -55.74
CA LEU A 6 -26.54 -38.71 -55.07
C LEU A 6 -25.36 -38.16 -55.88
N THR A 7 -24.49 -39.04 -56.39
CA THR A 7 -23.36 -38.68 -57.26
C THR A 7 -23.84 -37.95 -58.51
N LYS A 8 -24.89 -38.48 -59.17
CA LYS A 8 -25.49 -37.84 -60.35
C LYS A 8 -26.05 -36.46 -60.02
N ARG A 9 -26.74 -36.30 -58.89
CA ARG A 9 -27.26 -35.00 -58.43
C ARG A 9 -26.15 -33.99 -58.10
N ALA A 10 -25.10 -34.42 -57.41
CA ALA A 10 -23.96 -33.57 -57.09
C ALA A 10 -23.26 -33.04 -58.35
N ILE A 11 -22.99 -33.92 -59.32
CA ILE A 11 -22.40 -33.56 -60.62
C ILE A 11 -23.31 -32.60 -61.39
N GLN A 12 -24.61 -32.88 -61.45
CA GLN A 12 -25.58 -32.02 -62.12
C GLN A 12 -25.67 -30.63 -61.48
N LYS A 13 -25.58 -30.54 -60.15
CA LYS A 13 -25.64 -29.27 -59.42
C LYS A 13 -24.41 -28.41 -59.68
N ILE A 14 -23.22 -29.01 -59.65
CA ILE A 14 -21.95 -28.33 -59.97
C ILE A 14 -21.94 -27.87 -61.44
N SER A 15 -22.36 -28.75 -62.35
CA SER A 15 -22.42 -28.44 -63.79
C SER A 15 -23.40 -27.30 -64.09
N LYS A 16 -24.53 -27.23 -63.38
CA LYS A 16 -25.50 -26.12 -63.51
C LYS A 16 -24.98 -24.78 -62.98
N GLN A 17 -24.02 -24.81 -62.06
CA GLN A 17 -23.38 -23.61 -61.51
C GLN A 17 -22.23 -23.11 -62.40
N GLY A 18 -21.86 -23.86 -63.45
CA GLY A 18 -20.76 -23.50 -64.35
C GLY A 18 -19.37 -23.66 -63.72
N GLU A 19 -19.27 -24.34 -62.57
CA GLU A 19 -18.02 -24.55 -61.86
C GLU A 19 -17.31 -25.82 -62.37
N ALA A 20 -15.97 -25.78 -62.40
CA ALA A 20 -15.17 -26.95 -62.72
C ALA A 20 -15.32 -28.01 -61.61
N ILE A 21 -15.61 -29.25 -61.99
CA ILE A 21 -15.73 -30.35 -61.03
C ILE A 21 -14.35 -30.64 -60.45
N THR A 22 -14.13 -30.23 -59.21
CA THR A 22 -12.95 -30.58 -58.42
C THR A 22 -13.33 -31.60 -57.35
N PRO A 23 -12.39 -32.46 -56.90
CA PRO A 23 -12.68 -33.44 -55.84
C PRO A 23 -13.28 -32.81 -54.57
N LEU A 24 -12.78 -31.64 -54.16
CA LEU A 24 -13.29 -30.89 -52.99
C LEU A 24 -14.71 -30.38 -53.21
N LEU A 25 -14.97 -29.72 -54.35
CA LEU A 25 -16.30 -29.19 -54.68
C LEU A 25 -17.34 -30.32 -54.83
N PHE A 26 -16.93 -31.43 -55.46
CA PHE A 26 -17.73 -32.63 -55.57
C PHE A 26 -18.08 -33.18 -54.19
N PHE A 27 -17.10 -33.35 -53.31
CA PHE A 27 -17.28 -33.87 -51.97
C PHE A 27 -18.23 -33.00 -51.13
N ASP A 28 -18.02 -31.69 -51.10
CA ASP A 28 -18.88 -30.75 -50.36
C ASP A 28 -20.32 -30.76 -50.88
N THR A 29 -20.49 -30.82 -52.20
CA THR A 29 -21.82 -30.86 -52.84
C THR A 29 -22.50 -32.20 -52.59
N PHE A 30 -21.77 -33.31 -52.71
CA PHE A 30 -22.25 -34.66 -52.44
C PHE A 30 -22.71 -34.79 -50.99
N CYS A 31 -21.91 -34.35 -50.01
CA CYS A 31 -22.28 -34.40 -48.61
C CYS A 31 -23.48 -33.50 -48.27
N ARG A 32 -23.66 -32.38 -48.97
CA ARG A 32 -24.85 -31.54 -48.83
C ARG A 32 -26.11 -32.25 -49.33
N GLU A 33 -26.04 -32.90 -50.49
CA GLU A 33 -27.16 -33.69 -51.04
C GLU A 33 -27.48 -34.90 -50.16
N ALA A 34 -26.46 -35.61 -49.66
CA ALA A 34 -26.63 -36.73 -48.73
C ALA A 34 -27.39 -36.31 -47.46
N ARG A 35 -27.03 -35.15 -46.86
CA ARG A 35 -27.73 -34.59 -45.70
C ARG A 35 -29.19 -34.20 -45.99
N ILE A 36 -29.46 -33.55 -47.12
CA ILE A 36 -30.83 -33.19 -47.55
C ILE A 36 -31.70 -34.43 -47.65
N HIS A 37 -31.13 -35.51 -48.18
CA HIS A 37 -31.83 -36.78 -48.38
C HIS A 37 -31.70 -37.76 -47.22
N LYS A 38 -31.16 -37.32 -46.06
CA LYS A 38 -30.97 -38.13 -44.84
C LYS A 38 -30.22 -39.44 -45.08
N VAL A 39 -29.32 -39.46 -46.05
CA VAL A 39 -28.41 -40.59 -46.31
C VAL A 39 -27.15 -40.34 -45.50
N SER A 40 -26.86 -41.25 -44.55
CA SER A 40 -25.61 -41.19 -43.78
C SER A 40 -24.46 -41.74 -44.62
N VAL A 41 -23.38 -40.98 -44.69
CA VAL A 41 -22.13 -41.34 -45.35
C VAL A 41 -21.01 -41.00 -44.39
N GLU A 42 -20.19 -41.99 -44.03
CA GLU A 42 -19.13 -41.87 -43.03
C GLU A 42 -18.18 -40.69 -43.31
N ASP A 43 -17.74 -40.55 -44.56
CA ASP A 43 -16.85 -39.46 -44.97
C ASP A 43 -17.50 -38.08 -44.77
N CYS A 44 -18.83 -37.96 -44.88
CA CYS A 44 -19.55 -36.71 -44.67
C CYS A 44 -19.68 -36.31 -43.19
N GLU A 45 -19.33 -37.22 -42.27
CA GLU A 45 -19.25 -37.01 -40.82
C GLU A 45 -17.81 -36.83 -40.31
N LEU A 46 -16.81 -36.96 -41.19
CA LEU A 46 -15.39 -36.93 -40.85
C LEU A 46 -14.99 -35.73 -39.97
N ILE A 47 -15.44 -34.51 -40.32
CA ILE A 47 -15.15 -33.29 -39.56
C ILE A 47 -15.74 -33.35 -38.16
N LYS A 48 -16.99 -33.84 -38.03
CA LYS A 48 -17.65 -33.99 -36.74
C LYS A 48 -16.87 -34.97 -35.85
N ASN A 49 -16.44 -36.09 -36.41
CA ASN A 49 -15.65 -37.10 -35.71
C ASN A 49 -14.30 -36.55 -35.24
N TYR A 50 -13.64 -35.68 -36.02
CA TYR A 50 -12.40 -35.02 -35.59
C TYR A 50 -12.63 -33.94 -34.53
N ILE A 51 -13.72 -33.16 -34.62
CA ILE A 51 -14.10 -32.19 -33.59
C ILE A 51 -14.38 -32.90 -32.26
N GLU A 52 -15.01 -34.08 -32.29
CA GLU A 52 -15.26 -34.89 -31.09
C GLU A 52 -13.97 -35.43 -30.44
N LYS A 53 -12.87 -35.55 -31.19
CA LYS A 53 -11.56 -35.93 -30.65
C LYS A 53 -10.80 -34.76 -30.01
N LEU A 54 -11.25 -33.52 -30.19
CA LEU A 54 -10.64 -32.36 -29.54
C LEU A 54 -10.94 -32.36 -28.03
N ASP A 55 -10.02 -31.77 -27.26
CA ASP A 55 -10.22 -31.44 -25.85
C ASP A 55 -11.53 -30.66 -25.65
N PRO A 56 -12.26 -30.85 -24.51
CA PRO A 56 -13.54 -30.20 -24.27
C PRO A 56 -13.57 -28.70 -24.55
N GLU A 57 -12.49 -27.96 -24.25
CA GLU A 57 -12.44 -26.51 -24.48
C GLU A 57 -12.34 -26.18 -25.98
N PHE A 58 -11.46 -26.86 -26.72
CA PHE A 58 -11.37 -26.71 -28.18
C PHE A 58 -12.62 -27.21 -28.90
N ARG A 59 -13.36 -28.17 -28.34
CA ARG A 59 -14.63 -28.65 -28.89
C ARG A 59 -15.71 -27.59 -28.79
N LYS A 60 -15.86 -26.94 -27.63
CA LYS A 60 -16.81 -25.84 -27.43
C LYS A 60 -16.49 -24.66 -28.37
N GLU A 61 -15.21 -24.35 -28.53
CA GLU A 61 -14.76 -23.30 -29.44
C GLU A 61 -15.09 -23.65 -30.90
N ALA A 62 -14.73 -24.86 -31.37
CA ALA A 62 -15.02 -25.32 -32.72
C ALA A 62 -16.53 -25.29 -33.06
N GLN A 63 -17.39 -25.61 -32.09
CA GLN A 63 -18.85 -25.53 -32.24
C GLN A 63 -19.33 -24.08 -32.46
N ARG A 64 -18.72 -23.09 -31.81
CA ARG A 64 -19.06 -21.66 -32.01
C ARG A 64 -18.68 -21.15 -33.40
N HIS A 65 -17.64 -21.72 -34.00
CA HIS A 65 -17.17 -21.35 -35.34
C HIS A 65 -17.99 -21.96 -36.49
N ASN A 66 -18.96 -22.85 -36.19
CA ASN A 66 -19.84 -23.48 -37.18
C ASN A 66 -19.08 -24.05 -38.39
N ILE A 67 -18.12 -24.93 -38.14
CA ILE A 67 -17.22 -25.51 -39.15
C ILE A 67 -18.00 -26.48 -40.05
N ARG A 68 -18.06 -26.20 -41.36
CA ARG A 68 -18.90 -26.93 -42.34
C ARG A 68 -18.11 -27.83 -43.28
N ASN A 69 -16.86 -27.46 -43.59
CA ASN A 69 -16.01 -28.13 -44.56
C ASN A 69 -14.55 -28.22 -44.06
N ILE A 70 -13.74 -28.96 -44.81
CA ILE A 70 -12.37 -29.29 -44.39
C ILE A 70 -11.48 -28.04 -44.36
N ARG A 71 -11.74 -27.05 -45.23
CA ARG A 71 -10.98 -25.79 -45.28
C ARG A 71 -11.21 -24.96 -44.03
N GLU A 72 -12.45 -24.84 -43.60
CA GLU A 72 -12.81 -24.15 -42.36
C GLU A 72 -12.21 -24.86 -41.14
N PHE A 73 -12.20 -26.19 -41.15
CA PHE A 73 -11.57 -26.97 -40.08
C PHE A 73 -10.06 -26.74 -40.01
N LEU A 74 -9.37 -26.77 -41.15
CA LEU A 74 -7.94 -26.48 -41.22
C LEU A 74 -7.63 -25.04 -40.82
N SER A 75 -8.44 -24.07 -41.25
CA SER A 75 -8.30 -22.67 -40.85
C SER A 75 -8.45 -22.48 -39.34
N TYR A 76 -9.42 -23.18 -38.72
CA TYR A 76 -9.58 -23.22 -37.27
C TYR A 76 -8.34 -23.79 -36.58
N LEU A 77 -7.86 -24.95 -37.03
CA LEU A 77 -6.66 -25.58 -36.46
C LEU A 77 -5.42 -24.69 -36.58
N THR A 78 -5.21 -24.06 -37.74
CA THR A 78 -4.09 -23.13 -37.95
C THR A 78 -4.20 -21.91 -37.03
N SER A 79 -5.39 -21.32 -36.88
CA SER A 79 -5.61 -20.21 -35.96
C SER A 79 -5.34 -20.61 -34.50
N SER A 80 -5.85 -21.77 -34.08
CA SER A 80 -5.64 -22.31 -32.73
C SER A 80 -4.16 -22.63 -32.48
N LEU A 81 -3.46 -23.22 -33.45
CA LEU A 81 -2.02 -23.50 -33.37
C LEU A 81 -1.19 -22.21 -33.27
N ASN A 82 -1.52 -21.19 -34.07
CA ASN A 82 -0.84 -19.90 -34.02
C ASN A 82 -1.07 -19.18 -32.68
N ARG A 83 -2.26 -19.33 -32.09
CA ARG A 83 -2.55 -18.82 -30.74
C ARG A 83 -1.78 -19.58 -29.66
N LEU A 84 -1.57 -20.88 -29.86
CA LEU A 84 -0.74 -21.75 -29.02
C LEU A 84 0.76 -21.58 -29.30
N ASN A 85 1.16 -20.71 -30.24
CA ASN A 85 2.57 -20.46 -30.53
C ASN A 85 3.26 -20.05 -29.22
N GLN A 86 4.06 -20.98 -28.70
CA GLN A 86 4.59 -20.95 -27.35
C GLN A 86 5.46 -19.71 -27.12
N ASN A 87 6.03 -19.14 -28.18
CA ASN A 87 6.79 -17.89 -28.11
C ASN A 87 5.93 -16.68 -27.68
N HIS A 88 4.68 -16.60 -28.14
CA HIS A 88 3.76 -15.53 -27.73
C HIS A 88 3.22 -15.75 -26.33
N LEU A 89 2.92 -17.00 -25.96
CA LEU A 89 2.47 -17.35 -24.61
C LEU A 89 3.57 -17.10 -23.56
N ALA A 90 4.82 -17.53 -23.83
CA ALA A 90 5.97 -17.28 -22.98
C ALA A 90 6.27 -15.78 -22.86
N LYS A 91 6.25 -15.04 -23.99
CA LYS A 91 6.46 -13.57 -23.96
C LYS A 91 5.36 -12.85 -23.16
N ARG A 92 4.10 -13.25 -23.32
CA ARG A 92 2.98 -12.71 -22.56
C ARG A 92 3.12 -13.02 -21.07
N HIS A 93 3.45 -14.26 -20.72
CA HIS A 93 3.68 -14.68 -19.34
C HIS A 93 4.81 -13.87 -18.70
N ASN A 94 5.97 -13.74 -19.35
CA ASN A 94 7.09 -12.95 -18.86
C ASN A 94 6.73 -11.46 -18.68
N SER A 95 5.94 -10.91 -19.60
CA SER A 95 5.48 -9.51 -19.49
C SER A 95 4.53 -9.30 -18.32
N LEU A 96 3.61 -10.24 -18.09
CA LEU A 96 2.71 -10.22 -16.93
C LEU A 96 3.48 -10.37 -15.62
N LEU A 97 4.41 -11.32 -15.55
CA LEU A 97 5.27 -11.53 -14.38
C LEU A 97 6.08 -10.26 -14.06
N SER A 98 6.63 -9.61 -15.08
CA SER A 98 7.35 -8.35 -14.92
C SER A 98 6.46 -7.23 -14.36
N LEU A 99 5.22 -7.10 -14.86
CA LEU A 99 4.26 -6.12 -14.34
C LEU A 99 3.90 -6.41 -12.88
N VAL A 100 3.62 -7.67 -12.54
CA VAL A 100 3.29 -8.08 -11.17
C VAL A 100 4.46 -7.75 -10.23
N ASN A 101 5.70 -8.10 -10.59
CA ASN A 101 6.88 -7.76 -9.79
C ASN A 101 6.97 -6.24 -9.54
N LYS A 102 6.71 -5.40 -10.55
CA LYS A 102 6.72 -3.94 -10.38
C LYS A 102 5.62 -3.43 -9.45
N ILE A 103 4.44 -4.03 -9.48
CA ILE A 103 3.36 -3.71 -8.54
C ILE A 103 3.76 -4.12 -7.13
N ILE A 104 4.34 -5.33 -6.95
CA ILE A 104 4.78 -5.82 -5.64
C ILE A 104 5.89 -4.92 -5.06
N ASP A 105 6.87 -4.53 -5.88
CA ASP A 105 7.93 -3.60 -5.48
C ASP A 105 7.32 -2.27 -4.98
N ALA A 106 6.36 -1.69 -5.72
CA ALA A 106 5.71 -0.46 -5.33
C ALA A 106 4.89 -0.59 -4.03
N VAL A 107 4.16 -1.70 -3.87
CA VAL A 107 3.36 -1.97 -2.66
C VAL A 107 4.25 -2.22 -1.44
N SER A 108 5.45 -2.77 -1.63
CA SER A 108 6.40 -3.02 -0.54
C SER A 108 6.94 -1.74 0.12
N LEU A 109 6.82 -0.60 -0.56
CA LEU A 109 7.22 0.73 -0.05
C LEU A 109 6.16 1.38 0.84
N ILE A 110 4.96 0.80 0.94
CA ILE A 110 3.91 1.30 1.82
C ILE A 110 4.26 0.92 3.26
N ASP A 111 4.26 1.90 4.18
CA ASP A 111 4.57 1.73 5.61
C ASP A 111 3.54 0.84 6.33
N ASN A 112 3.63 -0.46 6.10
CA ASN A 112 2.77 -1.48 6.69
C ASN A 112 3.51 -2.82 6.74
N ARG A 113 3.81 -3.29 7.95
CA ARG A 113 4.54 -4.54 8.20
C ARG A 113 3.88 -5.79 7.60
N GLU A 114 2.55 -5.81 7.57
CA GLU A 114 1.81 -6.95 7.04
C GLU A 114 1.89 -6.98 5.50
N LEU A 115 1.79 -5.82 4.85
CA LEU A 115 2.05 -5.67 3.41
C LEU A 115 3.49 -5.99 3.06
N GLU A 116 4.46 -5.52 3.84
CA GLU A 116 5.89 -5.82 3.64
C GLU A 116 6.14 -7.34 3.68
N HIS A 117 5.56 -8.04 4.65
CA HIS A 117 5.68 -9.49 4.73
C HIS A 117 4.97 -10.20 3.57
N LEU A 118 3.76 -9.77 3.20
CA LEU A 118 2.97 -10.36 2.11
C LEU A 118 3.64 -10.15 0.74
N THR A 119 4.15 -8.95 0.48
CA THR A 119 4.92 -8.62 -0.72
C THR A 119 6.23 -9.40 -0.78
N GLY A 120 6.96 -9.53 0.34
CA GLY A 120 8.16 -10.36 0.44
C GLY A 120 7.92 -11.82 0.09
N ARG A 121 6.84 -12.42 0.63
CA ARG A 121 6.43 -13.80 0.30
C ARG A 121 6.01 -13.94 -1.17
N THR A 122 5.29 -12.96 -1.69
CA THR A 122 4.86 -12.93 -3.10
C THR A 122 6.08 -12.89 -4.02
N ASN A 123 7.02 -11.97 -3.78
CA ASN A 123 8.26 -11.86 -4.55
C ASN A 123 9.09 -13.16 -4.46
N ALA A 124 9.19 -13.78 -3.28
CA ALA A 124 9.88 -15.06 -3.13
C ALA A 124 9.22 -16.19 -3.93
N LEU A 125 7.88 -16.20 -4.02
CA LEU A 125 7.14 -17.16 -4.83
C LEU A 125 7.37 -16.93 -6.34
N LEU A 126 7.21 -15.69 -6.79
CA LEU A 126 7.29 -15.32 -8.21
C LEU A 126 8.69 -15.52 -8.81
N ASN A 127 9.74 -15.34 -8.00
CA ASN A 127 11.12 -15.56 -8.42
C ASN A 127 11.57 -17.03 -8.43
N ARG A 128 10.71 -17.95 -7.95
CA ARG A 128 10.94 -19.40 -7.98
C ARG A 128 10.05 -20.05 -9.03
N SER A 129 10.34 -21.32 -9.37
CA SER A 129 9.38 -22.15 -10.09
C SER A 129 8.12 -22.28 -9.23
N HIS A 130 6.98 -21.85 -9.75
CA HIS A 130 5.69 -21.82 -9.06
C HIS A 130 4.63 -22.57 -9.86
N THR A 131 3.68 -23.19 -9.16
CA THR A 131 2.53 -23.86 -9.78
C THR A 131 1.28 -22.99 -9.71
N ALA A 132 0.22 -23.39 -10.44
CA ALA A 132 -1.08 -22.73 -10.38
C ALA A 132 -1.63 -22.72 -8.94
N GLU A 133 -1.48 -23.82 -8.21
CA GLU A 133 -1.94 -23.96 -6.82
C GLU A 133 -1.23 -22.97 -5.89
N ASN A 134 0.08 -22.77 -6.06
CA ASN A 134 0.81 -21.78 -5.27
C ASN A 134 0.31 -20.36 -5.53
N LEU A 135 0.02 -20.03 -6.79
CA LEU A 135 -0.51 -18.72 -7.17
C LEU A 135 -1.93 -18.50 -6.61
N ASP A 136 -2.78 -19.53 -6.65
CA ASP A 136 -4.15 -19.47 -6.11
C ASP A 136 -4.15 -19.33 -4.58
N GLU A 137 -3.21 -19.96 -3.89
CA GLU A 137 -3.00 -19.75 -2.45
C GLU A 137 -2.56 -18.31 -2.17
N MET A 138 -1.57 -17.79 -2.88
CA MET A 138 -1.11 -16.41 -2.73
C MET A 138 -2.25 -15.41 -3.00
N ALA A 139 -3.06 -15.63 -4.04
CA ALA A 139 -4.22 -14.80 -4.34
C ALA A 139 -5.26 -14.79 -3.20
N ARG A 140 -5.47 -15.92 -2.52
CA ARG A 140 -6.34 -16.00 -1.34
C ARG A 140 -5.78 -15.22 -0.16
N GLU A 141 -4.47 -15.24 0.05
CA GLU A 141 -3.83 -14.43 1.11
C GLU A 141 -3.99 -12.93 0.85
N TRP A 142 -3.75 -12.47 -0.38
CA TRP A 142 -4.02 -11.08 -0.79
C TRP A 142 -5.49 -10.69 -0.60
N SER A 143 -6.41 -11.59 -0.94
CA SER A 143 -7.84 -11.35 -0.73
C SER A 143 -8.21 -11.24 0.74
N ARG A 144 -7.60 -12.08 1.59
CA ARG A 144 -7.79 -12.01 3.05
C ARG A 144 -7.26 -10.71 3.62
N PHE A 145 -6.04 -10.31 3.24
CA PHE A 145 -5.48 -9.03 3.63
C PHE A 145 -6.40 -7.87 3.25
N ALA A 146 -6.86 -7.82 1.99
CA ALA A 146 -7.75 -6.77 1.50
C ALA A 146 -9.08 -6.71 2.27
N PHE A 147 -9.60 -7.86 2.71
CA PHE A 147 -10.83 -7.94 3.50
C PHE A 147 -10.63 -7.53 4.97
N GLU A 148 -9.52 -7.94 5.57
CA GLU A 148 -9.23 -7.70 7.00
C GLU A 148 -8.62 -6.31 7.25
N TYR A 149 -8.07 -5.67 6.23
CA TYR A 149 -7.41 -4.38 6.33
C TYR A 149 -8.37 -3.25 6.75
N LYS A 150 -8.19 -2.75 7.97
CA LYS A 150 -9.00 -1.66 8.54
C LYS A 150 -8.39 -0.30 8.26
N ARG A 151 -8.64 0.25 7.07
CA ARG A 151 -8.20 1.61 6.67
C ARG A 151 -8.56 2.67 7.71
N ASP A 152 -9.77 2.61 8.27
CA ASP A 152 -10.31 3.69 9.09
C ASP A 152 -9.80 3.67 10.54
N LYS A 153 -9.24 2.55 11.02
CA LYS A 153 -8.82 2.40 12.43
C LYS A 153 -7.81 3.47 12.86
N ASN A 154 -6.83 3.80 12.00
CA ASN A 154 -5.84 4.82 12.32
C ASN A 154 -6.38 6.23 12.08
N ARG A 155 -7.26 6.40 11.08
CA ARG A 155 -7.94 7.67 10.78
C ARG A 155 -8.85 8.08 11.94
N GLU A 156 -9.65 7.17 12.48
CA GLU A 156 -10.49 7.42 13.66
C GLU A 156 -9.67 7.90 14.86
N LYS A 157 -8.50 7.29 15.11
CA LYS A 157 -7.60 7.74 16.19
C LYS A 157 -7.06 9.15 15.96
N LEU A 158 -6.62 9.44 14.73
CA LEU A 158 -6.09 10.74 14.35
C LEU A 158 -7.16 11.84 14.30
N SER A 159 -8.41 11.48 14.01
CA SER A 159 -9.54 12.41 13.91
C SER A 159 -9.81 13.20 15.18
N LYS A 160 -9.32 12.70 16.33
CA LYS A 160 -9.39 13.38 17.63
C LYS A 160 -8.52 14.62 17.71
N PHE A 161 -7.49 14.72 16.87
CA PHE A 161 -6.50 15.79 16.89
C PHE A 161 -6.64 16.71 15.67
N VAL A 162 -7.05 16.16 14.53
CA VAL A 162 -7.10 16.85 13.24
C VAL A 162 -8.39 16.46 12.51
N PRO A 163 -9.09 17.38 11.83
CA PRO A 163 -10.19 17.02 10.94
C PRO A 163 -9.68 16.20 9.74
N ILE A 164 -10.23 14.99 9.58
CA ILE A 164 -9.87 14.06 8.50
C ILE A 164 -11.04 13.93 7.53
N GLU A 165 -10.76 14.22 6.26
CA GLU A 165 -11.70 14.06 5.16
C GLU A 165 -11.50 12.70 4.48
N PRO A 166 -12.51 12.11 3.82
CA PRO A 166 -12.38 10.80 3.17
C PRO A 166 -11.26 10.71 2.10
N GLN A 167 -11.00 11.83 1.42
CA GLN A 167 -9.99 11.98 0.38
C GLN A 167 -8.56 12.20 0.88
N ASP A 168 -8.36 12.54 2.17
CA ASP A 168 -7.02 12.82 2.67
C ASP A 168 -6.14 11.56 2.53
N ASP A 169 -5.04 11.69 1.81
CA ASP A 169 -3.98 10.69 1.74
C ASP A 169 -2.99 10.83 2.91
N LEU A 170 -1.96 9.98 2.94
CA LEU A 170 -0.98 9.99 4.02
C LEU A 170 -0.23 11.34 4.10
N ASP A 171 0.16 11.89 2.94
CA ASP A 171 0.88 13.16 2.86
C ASP A 171 0.01 14.30 3.41
N SER A 172 -1.26 14.36 2.99
CA SER A 172 -2.23 15.34 3.49
C SER A 172 -2.46 15.23 5.00
N LEU A 173 -2.45 14.00 5.55
CA LEU A 173 -2.56 13.78 6.99
C LEU A 173 -1.31 14.28 7.73
N ILE A 174 -0.11 14.02 7.19
CA ILE A 174 1.15 14.47 7.77
C ILE A 174 1.20 16.01 7.78
N ASP A 175 0.83 16.66 6.67
CA ASP A 175 0.80 18.12 6.54
C ASP A 175 -0.12 18.79 7.57
N LYS A 176 -1.21 18.12 7.97
CA LYS A 176 -2.10 18.62 9.02
C LYS A 176 -1.59 18.35 10.44
N ILE A 177 -0.76 17.31 10.64
CA ILE A 177 -0.23 16.94 11.97
C ILE A 177 1.02 17.74 12.32
N ILE A 178 1.94 17.98 11.37
CA ILE A 178 3.20 18.69 11.61
C ILE A 178 2.99 20.03 12.32
N PRO A 179 2.07 20.92 11.87
CA PRO A 179 1.87 22.22 12.52
C PRO A 179 1.40 22.12 13.98
N LEU A 180 0.69 21.04 14.34
CA LEU A 180 0.29 20.82 15.74
C LEU A 180 1.49 20.46 16.61
N LEU A 181 2.39 19.61 16.09
CA LEU A 181 3.61 19.20 16.78
C LEU A 181 4.59 20.37 16.92
N GLU A 182 4.69 21.23 15.90
CA GLU A 182 5.51 22.43 15.92
C GLU A 182 4.95 23.48 16.89
N ARG A 183 3.63 23.70 16.90
CA ARG A 183 2.98 24.59 17.87
C ARG A 183 3.19 24.14 19.31
N GLU A 184 3.22 22.84 19.56
CA GLU A 184 3.51 22.31 20.90
C GLU A 184 4.97 22.54 21.33
N LYS A 185 5.92 22.58 20.37
CA LYS A 185 7.30 23.03 20.64
C LYS A 185 7.36 24.52 20.94
N ASP A 186 6.64 25.36 20.20
CA ASP A 186 6.62 26.81 20.42
C ASP A 186 5.90 27.21 21.73
N LEU A 187 4.89 26.44 22.15
CA LEU A 187 4.22 26.63 23.44
C LEU A 187 5.12 26.23 24.63
N ARG A 188 6.13 25.39 24.40
CA ARG A 188 7.25 25.12 25.30
C ARG A 188 8.39 26.11 25.04
N ASP A 189 8.09 27.42 24.99
CA ASP A 189 9.10 28.47 25.16
C ASP A 189 9.57 28.46 26.63
N THR A 190 10.19 27.34 27.01
CA THR A 190 10.72 27.00 28.33
C THR A 190 11.83 27.98 28.70
N THR A 191 12.42 28.68 27.72
CA THR A 191 13.43 29.71 27.93
C THR A 191 12.92 30.87 28.79
N LYS A 192 11.69 31.35 28.56
CA LYS A 192 11.10 32.39 29.43
C LYS A 192 10.79 31.87 30.82
N LEU A 193 10.35 30.62 30.91
CA LEU A 193 10.03 29.97 32.17
C LEU A 193 11.29 29.76 33.02
N VAL A 194 12.38 29.31 32.39
CA VAL A 194 13.72 29.20 32.99
C VAL A 194 14.19 30.56 33.48
N ASP A 195 14.10 31.63 32.68
CA ASP A 195 14.53 32.96 33.09
C ASP A 195 13.74 33.47 34.32
N LEU A 196 12.42 33.29 34.32
CA LEU A 196 11.56 33.64 35.47
C LEU A 196 11.89 32.83 36.72
N VAL A 197 12.06 31.51 36.58
CA VAL A 197 12.38 30.61 37.70
C VAL A 197 13.74 30.97 38.29
N MET A 198 14.77 31.13 37.46
CA MET A 198 16.11 31.50 37.92
C MET A 198 16.10 32.88 38.60
N LYS A 199 15.41 33.89 38.04
CA LYS A 199 15.26 35.19 38.71
C LYS A 199 14.60 35.09 40.08
N SER A 200 13.62 34.20 40.25
CA SER A 200 12.92 34.02 41.53
C SER A 200 13.77 33.36 42.63
N ALA A 201 14.87 32.71 42.25
CA ALA A 201 15.82 32.06 43.15
C ALA A 201 17.00 32.97 43.57
N VAL A 202 17.07 34.21 43.07
CA VAL A 202 18.07 35.20 43.48
C VAL A 202 17.56 36.01 44.68
N PRO A 203 18.35 36.17 45.76
CA PRO A 203 18.00 37.01 46.91
C PRO A 203 17.71 38.45 46.50
N SER A 204 16.75 39.07 47.18
CA SER A 204 16.35 40.46 46.90
C SER A 204 17.12 41.48 47.72
N LEU A 205 17.61 41.09 48.90
CA LEU A 205 18.23 42.02 49.86
C LEU A 205 19.77 41.95 49.88
N VAL A 206 20.36 40.90 49.31
CA VAL A 206 21.81 40.64 49.37
C VAL A 206 22.39 40.38 47.98
N SER A 207 23.61 40.84 47.75
CA SER A 207 24.39 40.49 46.56
C SER A 207 24.66 38.99 46.51
N PHE A 208 24.19 38.32 45.46
CA PHE A 208 24.29 36.88 45.30
C PHE A 208 25.24 36.50 44.16
N ASP A 209 26.45 36.07 44.53
CA ASP A 209 27.48 35.58 43.60
C ASP A 209 27.81 34.11 43.87
N ASP A 210 26.89 33.23 43.50
CA ASP A 210 27.06 31.78 43.67
C ASP A 210 27.44 31.10 42.34
N ARG A 211 28.56 30.37 42.34
CA ARG A 211 29.08 29.69 41.14
C ARG A 211 28.22 28.51 40.70
N GLU A 212 27.66 27.76 41.65
CA GLU A 212 26.81 26.61 41.35
C GLU A 212 25.50 27.08 40.73
N PHE A 213 24.94 28.18 41.25
CA PHE A 213 23.77 28.84 40.67
C PHE A 213 24.03 29.33 39.23
N LYS A 214 25.16 30.02 39.00
CA LYS A 214 25.53 30.50 37.65
C LYS A 214 25.72 29.36 36.66
N ASN A 215 26.30 28.24 37.10
CA ASN A 215 26.44 27.05 36.26
C ASN A 215 25.09 26.44 35.90
N LEU A 216 24.18 26.32 36.88
CA LEU A 216 22.81 25.84 36.64
C LEU A 216 22.05 26.77 35.70
N GLN A 217 22.19 28.09 35.87
CA GLN A 217 21.55 29.09 35.00
C GLN A 217 22.03 28.94 33.55
N LYS A 218 23.34 28.77 33.36
CA LYS A 218 23.93 28.57 32.03
C LYS A 218 23.46 27.25 31.41
N GLU A 219 23.44 26.17 32.18
CA GLU A 219 22.95 24.86 31.73
C GLU A 219 21.49 24.94 31.25
N LEU A 220 20.62 25.63 31.99
CA LEU A 220 19.22 25.79 31.62
C LEU A 220 18.98 26.82 30.50
N GLN A 221 19.92 27.74 30.27
CA GLN A 221 19.87 28.61 29.09
C GLN A 221 20.24 27.86 27.80
N GLU A 222 21.20 26.93 27.88
CA GLU A 222 21.63 26.10 26.75
C GLU A 222 20.63 24.96 26.47
N GLU A 223 20.05 24.35 27.51
CA GLU A 223 19.07 23.28 27.41
C GLU A 223 17.87 23.50 28.36
N PRO A 224 16.90 24.36 27.98
CA PRO A 224 15.77 24.74 28.84
C PRO A 224 14.91 23.59 29.34
N ASP A 225 14.75 22.53 28.55
CA ASP A 225 13.93 21.37 28.90
C ASP A 225 14.46 20.57 30.09
N LYS A 226 15.72 20.78 30.49
CA LYS A 226 16.28 20.17 31.71
C LYS A 226 15.57 20.64 32.98
N ILE A 227 14.81 21.73 32.95
CA ILE A 227 13.99 22.19 34.08
C ILE A 227 12.95 21.15 34.54
N TYR A 228 12.59 20.22 33.66
CA TYR A 228 11.64 19.14 33.99
C TYR A 228 12.31 17.92 34.63
N GLN A 229 13.65 17.88 34.74
CA GLN A 229 14.37 16.77 35.38
C GLN A 229 14.30 16.88 36.90
N PRO A 230 14.01 15.79 37.63
CA PRO A 230 13.89 15.81 39.10
C PRO A 230 15.14 16.36 39.80
N GLU A 231 16.34 15.98 39.34
CA GLU A 231 17.61 16.42 39.95
C GLU A 231 17.83 17.94 39.78
N THR A 232 17.37 18.49 38.66
CA THR A 232 17.39 19.93 38.39
C THR A 232 16.39 20.67 39.27
N GLN A 233 15.19 20.11 39.44
CA GLN A 233 14.16 20.68 40.32
C GLN A 233 14.63 20.73 41.78
N GLU A 234 15.25 19.66 42.29
CA GLU A 234 15.84 19.64 43.63
C GLU A 234 16.96 20.68 43.82
N LYS A 235 17.75 20.98 42.78
CA LYS A 235 18.74 22.08 42.84
C LYS A 235 18.05 23.43 42.91
N ILE A 236 17.02 23.65 42.09
CA ILE A 236 16.25 24.90 42.08
C ILE A 236 15.60 25.13 43.44
N ASP A 237 14.98 24.10 44.03
CA ASP A 237 14.35 24.18 45.35
C ASP A 237 15.36 24.56 46.44
N ARG A 238 16.55 23.94 46.43
CA ARG A 238 17.63 24.31 47.36
C ARG A 238 18.08 25.77 47.22
N PHE A 239 18.17 26.28 45.99
CA PHE A 239 18.47 27.70 45.79
C PHE A 239 17.34 28.61 46.24
N HIS A 240 16.08 28.19 46.06
CA HIS A 240 14.93 28.93 46.55
C HIS A 240 14.89 29.00 48.08
N ASP A 241 15.13 27.89 48.76
CA ASP A 241 15.19 27.86 50.23
C ASP A 241 16.33 28.74 50.75
N ARG A 242 17.51 28.63 50.13
CA ARG A 242 18.68 29.45 50.48
C ARG A 242 18.42 30.94 50.25
N ARG A 243 17.67 31.29 49.20
CA ARG A 243 17.24 32.66 48.96
C ARG A 243 16.44 33.22 50.13
N ILE A 244 15.44 32.47 50.57
CA ILE A 244 14.55 32.85 51.68
C ILE A 244 15.36 33.03 52.98
N GLU A 245 16.31 32.13 53.24
CA GLU A 245 17.17 32.21 54.42
C GLU A 245 18.05 33.47 54.40
N LEU A 246 18.69 33.76 53.26
CA LEU A 246 19.55 34.95 53.10
C LEU A 246 18.75 36.25 53.26
N ASP A 247 17.59 36.36 52.60
CA ASP A 247 16.74 37.55 52.70
C ASP A 247 16.25 37.75 54.14
N ARG A 248 15.79 36.70 54.84
CA ARG A 248 15.38 36.80 56.25
C ARG A 248 16.50 37.27 57.17
N ARG A 249 17.71 36.76 56.96
CA ARG A 249 18.87 37.14 57.77
C ARG A 249 19.21 38.62 57.58
N GLU A 250 19.18 39.09 56.34
CA GLU A 250 19.47 40.49 56.05
C GLU A 250 18.38 41.41 56.58
N GLU A 251 17.12 40.99 56.51
CA GLU A 251 16.00 41.71 57.14
C GLU A 251 16.19 41.83 58.66
N GLU A 252 16.59 40.75 59.34
CA GLU A 252 16.89 40.78 60.78
C GLU A 252 18.05 41.73 61.12
N ILE A 253 19.12 41.74 60.30
CA ILE A 253 20.25 42.66 60.46
C ILE A 253 19.76 44.11 60.33
N ALA A 254 19.04 44.43 59.26
CA ALA A 254 18.54 45.76 59.00
C ALA A 254 17.58 46.24 60.11
N ILE A 255 16.72 45.37 60.64
CA ILE A 255 15.84 45.68 61.77
C ILE A 255 16.65 45.97 63.04
N ASN A 256 17.69 45.19 63.32
CA ASN A 256 18.51 45.38 64.51
C ASN A 256 19.35 46.65 64.43
N GLU A 257 19.91 46.97 63.26
CA GLU A 257 20.62 48.23 63.01
C GLU A 257 19.68 49.43 63.17
N ALA A 258 18.46 49.35 62.62
CA ALA A 258 17.46 50.39 62.78
C ALA A 258 17.06 50.61 64.25
N LYS A 259 16.91 49.52 65.03
CA LYS A 259 16.65 49.61 66.47
C LYS A 259 17.80 50.30 67.21
N GLN A 260 19.04 49.90 66.95
CA GLN A 260 20.21 50.53 67.57
C GLN A 260 20.31 52.02 67.24
N ALA A 261 20.02 52.41 65.99
CA ALA A 261 20.03 53.81 65.59
C ALA A 261 18.90 54.63 66.25
N ILE A 262 17.73 54.03 66.48
CA ILE A 262 16.63 54.66 67.23
C ILE A 262 17.01 54.81 68.70
N ASP A 263 17.52 53.75 69.33
CA ASP A 263 17.93 53.76 70.74
C ASP A 263 19.03 54.81 70.99
N SER A 264 20.02 54.93 70.09
CA SER A 264 21.05 55.97 70.19
C SER A 264 20.50 57.40 70.05
N PHE A 265 19.42 57.59 69.26
CA PHE A 265 18.76 58.88 69.13
C PHE A 265 17.91 59.25 70.36
N VAL A 266 17.33 58.25 71.03
CA VAL A 266 16.53 58.45 72.25
C VAL A 266 17.42 58.75 73.46
N ASP A 267 18.64 58.18 73.50
CA ASP A 267 19.62 58.46 74.56
C ASP A 267 20.31 59.84 74.43
N GLU A 268 20.23 60.49 73.26
CA GLU A 268 20.77 61.83 73.00
C GLU A 268 19.77 63.00 73.23
N VAL A 269 18.50 62.71 73.57
CA VAL A 269 17.43 63.70 73.86
C VAL A 269 17.09 63.75 75.34
#